data_AF-A0A836YYY5-F1
#
_entry.id   AF-A0A836YYY5-F1
#
_cell.length_a   1.000
_cell.length_b   1.000
_cell.length_c   1.000
_cell.angle_alpha   90.00
_cell.angle_beta   90.00
_cell.angle_gamma   90.00
#
_symmetry.space_group_name_H-M   'P 1'
#
loop_
_entity.id
_entity.type
_entity.pdbx_description
1 polymer ?
#
loop_
_entity_poly.entity_id
_entity_poly.type
_entity_poly.pdbx_seq_one_letter_code
_entity_poly.pdbx_strand_id
1 'polypeptide(L)' 'MENTTKMLFDKKSVATLLYVSVPTINRRMKNDKHFPKPLLIGGKNFWSNEQINHYIDTIQSECTSTA' A
#
# COMPACT_ATOMS: atom_id res chain seq x y z
N MET A 1 -0.23 -16.39 20.85
CA MET A 1 -0.98 -15.93 19.67
C MET A 1 -1.15 -14.44 19.82
N GLU A 2 -0.29 -13.64 19.18
CA GLU A 2 -0.49 -12.20 19.16
C GLU A 2 -1.73 -11.90 18.32
N ASN A 3 -2.73 -11.31 18.95
CA ASN A 3 -3.91 -10.78 18.29
C ASN A 3 -3.45 -9.49 17.59
N THR A 4 -2.74 -9.62 16.47
CA THR A 4 -2.44 -8.50 15.58
C THR A 4 -3.77 -8.08 14.95
N THR A 5 -4.47 -7.17 15.62
CA THR A 5 -5.61 -6.45 15.07
C THR A 5 -5.20 -5.97 13.68
N LYS A 6 -5.76 -6.58 12.63
CA LYS A 6 -5.41 -6.25 11.25
C LYS A 6 -5.76 -4.78 11.01
N MET A 7 -4.76 -3.91 11.12
CA MET A 7 -4.95 -2.49 10.82
C MET A 7 -5.23 -2.36 9.34
N LEU A 8 -6.38 -1.75 9.04
CA LEU A 8 -6.84 -1.45 7.71
C LEU A 8 -6.69 0.05 7.46
N PHE A 9 -5.97 0.39 6.41
CA PHE A 9 -5.70 1.75 6.01
C PHE A 9 -6.59 2.11 4.82
N ASP A 10 -7.31 3.22 4.93
CA ASP A 10 -8.00 3.77 3.78
C ASP A 10 -6.99 4.40 2.79
N LYS A 11 -7.48 4.80 1.62
CA LYS A 11 -6.63 5.42 0.59
C LYS A 11 -5.87 6.67 1.07
N LYS A 12 -6.47 7.48 1.95
CA LYS A 12 -5.82 8.69 2.48
C LYS A 12 -4.70 8.31 3.44
N SER A 13 -4.95 7.35 4.33
CA SER A 13 -3.94 6.81 5.24
C SER A 13 -2.75 6.21 4.48
N VAL A 14 -3.00 5.43 3.42
CA VAL A 14 -1.94 4.87 2.57
C VAL A 14 -1.12 5.98 1.89
N ALA A 15 -1.77 7.05 1.42
CA ALA A 15 -1.07 8.20 0.84
C ALA A 15 -0.12 8.85 1.86
N THR A 16 -0.58 9.04 3.10
CA THR A 16 0.23 9.56 4.20
C THR A 16 1.41 8.63 4.53
N LEU A 17 1.18 7.32 4.67
CA LEU A 17 2.21 6.34 5.00
C LEU A 17 3.34 6.29 3.95
N LEU A 18 2.97 6.44 2.68
CA LEU A 18 3.92 6.40 1.57
C LEU A 18 4.49 7.78 1.22
N TYR A 19 4.18 8.83 1.99
CA TYR A 19 4.59 10.22 1.73
C TYR A 19 4.26 10.70 0.31
N VAL A 20 3.07 10.37 -0.19
CA VAL A 20 2.60 10.77 -1.52
C VAL A 20 1.19 11.37 -1.48
N SER A 21 0.78 11.99 -2.59
CA SER A 21 -0.59 12.47 -2.74
C SER A 21 -1.57 11.34 -3.08
N VAL A 22 -2.85 11.52 -2.74
CA VAL A 22 -3.93 10.60 -3.12
C VAL A 22 -4.04 10.39 -4.64
N PRO A 23 -3.86 11.42 -5.51
CA PRO A 23 -3.74 11.22 -6.95
C PRO A 23 -2.61 10.26 -7.35
N THR A 24 -1.45 10.32 -6.68
CA THR A 24 -0.35 9.37 -6.91
C THR A 24 -0.76 7.94 -6.55
N ILE A 25 -1.51 7.74 -5.46
CA ILE A 25 -2.08 6.41 -5.15
C ILE A 25 -3.03 5.94 -6.26
N ASN A 26 -3.94 6.79 -6.74
CA ASN A 26 -4.83 6.42 -7.85
C ASN A 26 -4.04 6.04 -9.12
N ARG A 27 -2.91 6.72 -9.39
CA ARG A 27 -2.02 6.37 -10.52
C ARG A 27 -1.33 5.03 -10.30
N ARG A 28 -0.80 4.77 -9.10
CA ARG A 28 -0.17 3.49 -8.74
C ARG A 28 -1.14 2.32 -8.87
N MET A 29 -2.37 2.47 -8.38
CA MET A 29 -3.42 1.46 -8.55
C MET A 29 -3.70 1.08 -10.02
N LYS A 30 -3.41 1.97 -10.98
CA LYS A 30 -3.61 1.72 -12.42
C LYS A 30 -2.36 1.21 -13.12
N ASN A 31 -1.20 1.74 -12.77
CA ASN A 31 0.02 1.63 -13.58
C ASN A 31 1.15 0.87 -12.88
N ASP A 32 1.12 0.77 -11.56
CA ASP A 32 2.17 0.13 -10.78
C ASP A 32 1.78 -1.33 -10.49
N LYS A 33 2.54 -2.25 -11.09
CA LYS A 33 2.29 -3.70 -11.01
C LYS A 33 2.55 -4.26 -9.61
N HIS A 34 3.39 -3.59 -8.83
CA HIS A 34 3.74 -4.01 -7.48
C HIS A 34 2.78 -3.42 -6.44
N PHE A 35 1.99 -2.39 -6.81
CA PHE A 35 1.05 -1.79 -5.89
C PHE A 35 -0.08 -2.78 -5.52
N PRO A 36 -0.33 -3.00 -4.22
CA PRO A 36 -1.24 -4.04 -3.77
C PRO A 36 -2.70 -3.74 -4.15
N LYS A 37 -3.43 -4.79 -4.51
CA LYS A 37 -4.89 -4.69 -4.73
C LYS A 37 -5.61 -4.40 -3.41
N PRO A 38 -6.56 -3.46 -3.38
CA PRO A 38 -7.30 -3.15 -2.16
C PRO A 38 -8.24 -4.29 -1.76
N LEU A 39 -8.49 -4.36 -0.45
CA LEU A 39 -9.61 -5.06 0.14
C LEU A 39 -10.86 -4.18 0.03
N LEU A 40 -11.94 -4.71 -0.54
CA LEU A 40 -13.21 -3.99 -0.67
C LEU A 40 -14.09 -4.28 0.54
N ILE A 41 -14.37 -3.27 1.36
CA ILE A 41 -15.20 -3.38 2.57
C ILE A 41 -16.22 -2.25 2.55
N GLY A 42 -17.52 -2.59 2.51
CA GLY A 42 -18.59 -1.59 2.45
C GLY A 42 -18.48 -0.64 1.25
N GLY A 43 -17.98 -1.13 0.10
CA GLY A 43 -17.79 -0.33 -1.11
C GLY A 43 -16.58 0.62 -1.08
N LYS A 44 -15.74 0.54 -0.03
CA LYS A 44 -14.52 1.35 0.10
C LYS A 44 -13.28 0.46 0.02
N ASN A 45 -12.21 1.04 -0.51
CA ASN A 45 -10.91 0.39 -0.66
C ASN A 45 -10.06 0.57 0.60
N PHE A 46 -9.56 -0.55 1.12
CA PHE A 46 -8.65 -0.61 2.26
C PHE A 46 -7.42 -1.45 1.93
N TRP A 47 -6.34 -1.23 2.68
CA TRP A 47 -5.13 -2.04 2.60
C TRP A 47 -4.70 -2.48 4.00
N SER A 48 -4.22 -3.71 4.13
CA SER A 48 -3.62 -4.15 5.39
C SER A 48 -2.21 -3.61 5.56
N ASN A 49 -1.75 -3.57 6.80
CA ASN A 49 -0.35 -3.26 7.13
C ASN A 49 0.64 -4.14 6.35
N GLU A 50 0.37 -5.44 6.26
CA GLU A 50 1.22 -6.40 5.53
C GLU A 50 1.33 -6.05 4.04
N GLN A 51 0.22 -5.66 3.39
CA GLN A 51 0.23 -5.26 1.98
C GLN A 51 1.09 -4.03 1.74
N ILE A 52 1.01 -3.03 2.62
CA ILE A 52 1.77 -1.79 2.48
C ILE A 52 3.25 -2.02 2.76
N ASN A 53 3.60 -2.77 3.82
CA ASN A 53 4.99 -3.08 4.15
C ASN A 53 5.66 -3.88 3.03
N HIS A 54 5.00 -4.93 2.52
CA HIS A 54 5.52 -5.71 1.41
C HIS A 54 5.77 -4.85 0.16
N TYR A 55 4.89 -3.89 -0.12
CA TYR A 55 5.08 -2.96 -1.22
C TYR A 55 6.31 -2.06 -1.01
N ILE A 56 6.49 -1.51 0.20
CA ILE A 56 7.66 -0.71 0.57
C ILE A 56 8.96 -1.52 0.40
N ASP A 57 8.98 -2.76 0.88
CA ASP A 57 10.14 -3.64 0.76
C ASP A 57 10.47 -3.94 -0.70
N THR A 58 9.44 -4.16 -1.53
CA THR A 58 9.59 -4.41 -2.97
C THR A 58 10.24 -3.21 -3.68
N ILE A 59 9.70 -2.00 -3.48
CA ILE A 59 10.23 -0.78 -4.13
C ILE A 59 11.64 -0.42 -3.63
N GLN A 60 11.96 -0.72 -2.36
CA GLN A 60 13.30 -0.49 -1.82
C GLN A 60 14.31 -1.48 -2.42
N SER A 61 13.94 -2.76 -2.53
CA SER A 61 14.80 -3.79 -3.12
C SER A 61 15.14 -3.48 -4.58
N GLU A 62 14.16 -3.03 -5.37
CA GLU A 62 14.38 -2.60 -6.76
C GLU A 62 15.31 -1.40 -6.85
N CYS A 63 15.18 -0.42 -5.94
CA CYS A 63 16.07 0.74 -5.88
C CYS A 63 17.52 0.35 -5.57
N THR A 64 17.73 -0.62 -4.67
CA THR A 64 19.08 -1.09 -4.31
C THR A 64 19.70 -2.03 -5.34
N SER A 65 18.89 -2.72 -6.16
CA SER A 65 19.38 -3.66 -7.17
C SER A 65 19.88 -2.97 -8.44
N THR A 66 19.61 -1.67 -8.60
CA THR A 66 20.09 -0.84 -9.71
C THR A 66 21.33 0.00 -9.35
N ALA A 67 21.92 -0.21 -8.17
CA ALA A 67 23.12 0.49 -7.70
C ALA A 67 24.41 -0.30 -7.97
#